data_AF-A0A959EP13-F1
#
_entry.id   AF-A0A959EP13-F1
#
_cell.length_a   1.000
_cell.length_b   1.000
_cell.length_c   1.000
_cell.angle_alpha   90.00
_cell.angle_beta   90.00
_cell.angle_gamma   90.00
#
_symmetry.space_group_name_H-M   'P 1'
#
loop_
_entity.id
_entity.type
_entity.pdbx_description
1 polymer ?
#
loop_
_entity_poly.entity_id
_entity_poly.type
_entity_poly.pdbx_seq_one_letter_code
_entity_poly.pdbx_strand_id
1 'polypeptide(L)'
;AKRAMDPNIVVDFELQEEAFFLCIRNLSEGPAFDLKFEFSTPLYGRSRTLRIDQLPVFRRLRYLAPRKEIRIFVDTLPAFLAHQEERELKVRIRYKVEDGDTLKKSFPHDLRIYEDLPLHSSASSI
;
A
#
# COMPACT_ATOMS: atom_id res chain seq x y z
N ALA A 1 -22.03 -13.92 8.45
CA ALA A 1 -21.61 -14.23 7.07
C ALA A 1 -21.20 -12.94 6.38
N LYS A 2 -20.13 -12.93 5.58
CA LYS A 2 -19.71 -11.76 4.82
C LYS A 2 -20.77 -11.46 3.75
N ARG A 3 -21.34 -10.27 3.73
CA ARG A 3 -22.36 -9.89 2.73
C ARG A 3 -21.70 -9.66 1.38
N ALA A 4 -22.44 -9.85 0.30
CA ALA A 4 -21.93 -9.72 -1.07
C ALA A 4 -21.33 -8.34 -1.38
N MET A 5 -21.82 -7.30 -0.70
CA MET A 5 -21.35 -5.91 -0.85
C MET A 5 -20.35 -5.48 0.23
N ASP A 6 -19.94 -6.35 1.17
CA ASP A 6 -19.01 -5.91 2.21
C ASP A 6 -17.66 -5.53 1.61
N PRO A 7 -17.14 -4.32 1.90
CA PRO A 7 -15.90 -3.85 1.33
C PRO A 7 -14.72 -4.78 1.63
N ASN A 8 -14.02 -5.20 0.58
CA ASN A 8 -12.77 -5.96 0.70
C ASN A 8 -11.59 -5.08 0.34
N ILE A 9 -11.09 -4.34 1.34
CA ILE A 9 -9.92 -3.49 1.15
C ILE A 9 -8.65 -4.32 1.32
N VAL A 10 -7.69 -4.10 0.42
CA VAL A 10 -6.34 -4.68 0.43
C VAL A 10 -5.33 -3.55 0.32
N VAL A 11 -4.25 -3.68 1.08
CA VAL A 11 -3.05 -2.86 0.94
C VAL A 11 -1.93 -3.79 0.55
N ASP A 12 -1.20 -3.46 -0.52
CA ASP A 12 -0.15 -4.32 -1.05
C ASP A 12 0.93 -3.53 -1.79
N PHE A 13 2.11 -4.12 -1.92
CA PHE A 13 3.20 -3.57 -2.71
C PHE A 13 3.21 -4.18 -4.11
N GLU A 14 3.37 -3.33 -5.12
CA GLU A 14 3.56 -3.76 -6.50
C GLU A 14 4.88 -3.26 -7.05
N LEU A 15 5.58 -4.16 -7.71
CA LEU A 15 6.69 -3.83 -8.59
C LEU A 15 6.17 -3.82 -10.02
N GLN A 16 6.34 -2.70 -10.71
CA GLN A 16 6.10 -2.61 -12.15
C GLN A 16 7.39 -2.11 -12.80
N GLU A 17 8.02 -2.98 -13.60
CA GLU A 17 9.38 -2.76 -14.10
C GLU A 17 10.34 -2.57 -12.91
N GLU A 18 10.82 -1.35 -12.67
CA GLU A 18 11.65 -1.01 -11.52
C GLU A 18 10.93 -0.12 -10.51
N ALA A 19 9.73 0.35 -10.83
CA ALA A 19 8.96 1.26 -9.99
C ALA A 19 8.20 0.48 -8.91
N PHE A 20 8.41 0.88 -7.66
CA PHE A 20 7.82 0.27 -6.48
C PHE A 20 6.66 1.12 -5.97
N PHE A 21 5.48 0.51 -5.87
CA PHE A 21 4.24 1.17 -5.51
C PHE A 21 3.65 0.56 -4.24
N LEU A 22 3.03 1.40 -3.41
CA LEU A 22 2.09 0.98 -2.38
C LEU A 22 0.67 1.23 -2.89
N CYS A 23 -0.11 0.16 -3.00
CA CYS A 23 -1.45 0.20 -3.56
C CYS A 23 -2.51 -0.01 -2.47
N ILE A 24 -3.58 0.78 -2.55
CA ILE A 24 -4.80 0.60 -1.75
C ILE A 24 -5.92 0.24 -2.73
N ARG A 25 -6.48 -0.97 -2.61
CA ARG A 25 -7.49 -1.49 -3.53
C ARG A 25 -8.76 -1.86 -2.81
N ASN A 26 -9.90 -1.46 -3.36
CA ASN A 26 -11.19 -2.03 -3.02
C ASN A 26 -11.53 -3.13 -4.03
N LEU A 27 -11.49 -4.40 -3.60
CA LEU A 27 -11.71 -5.55 -4.46
C LEU A 27 -13.18 -6.00 -4.55
N SER A 28 -14.11 -5.26 -3.95
CA SER A 28 -15.53 -5.61 -3.89
C SER A 28 -16.42 -4.63 -4.66
N GLU A 29 -17.69 -5.01 -4.78
CA GLU A 29 -18.75 -4.19 -5.37
C GLU A 29 -19.32 -3.13 -4.41
N GLY A 30 -18.98 -3.18 -3.11
CA GLY A 30 -19.39 -2.16 -2.15
C GLY A 30 -18.29 -1.16 -1.82
N PRO A 31 -18.64 0.08 -1.44
CA PRO A 31 -17.70 1.12 -1.05
C PRO A 31 -17.14 0.89 0.37
N ALA A 32 -15.98 1.49 0.64
CA ALA A 32 -15.45 1.64 1.99
C ALA A 32 -15.41 3.11 2.39
N PHE A 33 -15.66 3.38 3.67
CA PHE A 33 -15.70 4.72 4.23
C PHE A 33 -14.72 4.90 5.39
N ASP A 34 -14.31 6.15 5.63
CA ASP A 34 -13.48 6.57 6.75
C ASP A 34 -12.24 5.67 6.99
N LEU A 35 -11.49 5.40 5.93
CA LEU A 35 -10.32 4.53 5.97
C LEU A 35 -9.20 5.21 6.79
N LYS A 36 -8.67 4.48 7.78
CA LYS A 36 -7.54 4.89 8.60
C LYS A 36 -6.46 3.82 8.59
N PHE A 37 -5.22 4.23 8.43
CA PHE A 37 -4.08 3.35 8.28
C PHE A 37 -3.07 3.58 9.41
N GLU A 38 -2.45 2.51 9.87
CA GLU A 38 -1.39 2.51 10.88
C GLU A 38 -0.25 1.61 10.37
N PHE A 39 0.94 2.17 10.22
CA PHE A 39 2.15 1.45 9.79
C PHE A 39 2.98 1.07 11.03
N SER A 40 3.52 -0.15 11.08
CA SER A 40 4.35 -0.59 12.21
C SER A 40 5.71 0.09 12.26
N THR A 41 6.22 0.50 11.11
CA THR A 41 7.47 1.24 10.96
C THR A 41 7.24 2.44 10.04
N PRO A 42 8.05 3.49 10.10
CA PRO A 42 8.05 4.53 9.08
C PRO A 42 8.23 3.92 7.68
N LEU A 43 7.55 4.49 6.68
CA LEU A 43 7.72 4.14 5.28
C LEU A 43 8.19 5.37 4.52
N TYR A 44 9.38 5.27 3.95
CA TYR A 44 10.01 6.35 3.21
C TYR A 44 9.98 6.08 1.71
N GLY A 45 9.93 7.14 0.92
CA GLY A 45 10.05 7.11 -0.52
C GLY A 45 10.87 8.29 -1.02
N ARG A 46 11.12 8.35 -2.33
CA ARG A 46 11.96 9.38 -2.98
C ARG A 46 13.30 9.56 -2.28
N SER A 47 14.06 8.49 -2.12
CA SER A 47 15.37 8.45 -1.48
C SER A 47 15.37 9.06 -0.08
N ARG A 48 14.41 8.64 0.75
CA ARG A 48 14.15 9.13 2.13
C ARG A 48 13.71 10.59 2.27
N THR A 49 13.45 11.31 1.19
CA THR A 49 12.99 12.71 1.27
C THR A 49 11.50 12.86 1.58
N LEU A 50 10.72 11.78 1.45
CA LEU A 50 9.27 11.80 1.67
C LEU A 50 8.82 10.70 2.64
N ARG A 51 8.05 11.09 3.67
CA ARG A 51 7.30 10.17 4.55
C ARG A 51 6.02 9.69 3.86
N ILE A 52 6.09 8.54 3.20
CA ILE A 52 4.94 7.94 2.51
C ILE A 52 3.83 7.60 3.51
N ASP A 53 4.17 7.02 4.66
CA ASP A 53 3.21 6.65 5.71
C ASP A 53 2.43 7.85 6.29
N GLN A 54 2.91 9.08 6.09
CA GLN A 54 2.28 10.31 6.58
C GLN A 54 1.43 11.03 5.53
N LEU A 55 1.35 10.52 4.30
CA LEU A 55 0.56 11.14 3.25
C LEU A 55 -0.92 11.30 3.64
N PRO A 56 -1.62 12.37 3.19
CA PRO A 56 -3.02 12.61 3.54
C PRO A 56 -3.97 11.44 3.23
N VAL A 57 -3.67 10.65 2.19
CA VAL A 57 -4.44 9.44 1.84
C VAL A 57 -4.50 8.42 2.99
N PHE A 58 -3.46 8.30 3.80
CA PHE A 58 -3.44 7.37 4.94
C PHE A 58 -4.14 7.92 6.19
N ARG A 59 -4.41 9.24 6.22
CA ARG A 59 -4.98 9.92 7.38
C ARG A 59 -6.44 10.33 7.19
N ARG A 60 -6.89 10.57 5.96
CA ARG A 60 -8.16 11.24 5.65
C ARG A 60 -8.90 10.67 4.43
N LEU A 61 -8.68 9.40 4.07
CA LEU A 61 -9.40 8.77 2.96
C LEU A 61 -10.85 8.44 3.37
N ARG A 62 -11.76 9.39 3.11
CA ARG A 62 -13.18 9.28 3.52
C ARG A 62 -13.99 8.27 2.71
N TYR A 63 -13.61 8.03 1.46
CA TYR A 63 -14.36 7.19 0.55
C TYR A 63 -13.41 6.49 -0.43
N LEU A 64 -13.60 5.19 -0.59
CA LEU A 64 -12.97 4.39 -1.62
C LEU A 64 -14.05 3.60 -2.36
N ALA A 65 -14.32 4.02 -3.60
CA ALA A 65 -15.38 3.45 -4.43
C ALA A 65 -15.18 1.95 -4.67
N PRO A 66 -16.25 1.21 -5.02
CA PRO A 66 -16.12 -0.16 -5.53
C PRO A 66 -15.07 -0.25 -6.63
N ARG A 67 -14.28 -1.32 -6.62
CA ARG A 67 -13.24 -1.60 -7.63
C ARG A 67 -12.17 -0.52 -7.81
N LYS A 68 -12.15 0.52 -6.96
CA LYS A 68 -11.19 1.61 -7.06
C LYS A 68 -9.84 1.21 -6.49
N GLU A 69 -8.81 1.68 -7.17
CA GLU A 69 -7.43 1.61 -6.73
C GLU A 69 -6.81 3.02 -6.62
N ILE A 70 -5.98 3.18 -5.60
CA ILE A 70 -5.05 4.30 -5.46
C ILE A 70 -3.64 3.70 -5.46
N ARG A 71 -2.82 4.06 -6.45
CA ARG A 71 -1.42 3.65 -6.57
C ARG A 71 -0.52 4.80 -6.14
N ILE A 72 0.35 4.55 -5.19
CA ILE A 72 1.27 5.55 -4.64
C ILE A 72 2.68 5.10 -4.99
N PHE A 73 3.34 5.86 -5.86
CA PHE A 73 4.76 5.63 -6.13
C PHE A 73 5.57 5.88 -4.85
N VAL A 74 6.32 4.87 -4.44
CA VAL A 74 7.21 4.94 -3.28
C VAL A 74 8.58 5.39 -3.75
N ASP A 75 9.21 4.58 -4.59
CA ASP A 75 10.53 4.81 -5.17
C ASP A 75 10.79 3.82 -6.32
N THR A 76 11.99 3.83 -6.89
CA THR A 76 12.49 2.63 -7.59
C THR A 76 12.85 1.55 -6.58
N LEU A 77 12.74 0.28 -6.96
CA LEU A 77 13.04 -0.83 -6.04
C LEU A 77 14.48 -0.77 -5.49
N PRO A 78 15.53 -0.52 -6.30
CA PRO A 78 16.89 -0.40 -5.76
C PRO A 78 17.03 0.75 -4.75
N ALA A 79 16.46 1.92 -5.03
CA ALA A 79 16.53 3.06 -4.14
C ALA A 79 15.74 2.83 -2.85
N PHE A 80 14.58 2.17 -2.94
CA PHE A 80 13.79 1.77 -1.79
C PHE A 80 14.58 0.81 -0.87
N LEU A 81 15.12 -0.29 -1.43
CA LEU A 81 15.84 -1.31 -0.66
C LEU A 81 17.14 -0.78 -0.03
N ALA A 82 17.83 0.16 -0.70
CA ALA A 82 19.05 0.79 -0.17
C ALA A 82 18.82 1.63 1.09
N HIS A 83 17.58 2.02 1.36
CA HIS A 83 17.25 3.00 2.39
C HIS A 83 16.22 2.53 3.40
N GLN A 84 15.39 1.56 3.04
CA GLN A 84 14.54 0.87 3.97
C GLN A 84 15.45 0.06 4.90
N GLU A 85 15.29 0.20 6.22
CA GLU A 85 16.07 -0.57 7.21
C GLU A 85 15.28 -1.81 7.63
N GLU A 86 14.02 -1.59 8.03
CA GLU A 86 13.09 -2.65 8.42
C GLU A 86 12.50 -3.36 7.20
N ARG A 87 12.71 -4.67 7.11
CA ARG A 87 12.15 -5.51 6.04
C ARG A 87 10.76 -6.05 6.34
N GLU A 88 10.36 -6.04 7.61
CA GLU A 88 9.03 -6.47 8.02
C GLU A 88 8.15 -5.23 8.29
N LEU A 89 7.17 -5.03 7.43
CA LEU A 89 6.23 -3.92 7.52
C LEU A 89 4.82 -4.46 7.72
N LYS A 90 4.11 -3.97 8.74
CA LYS A 90 2.71 -4.29 8.96
C LYS A 90 1.86 -3.05 8.76
N VAL A 91 0.92 -3.13 7.83
CA VAL A 91 -0.11 -2.10 7.64
C VAL A 91 -1.41 -2.58 8.26
N ARG A 92 -1.90 -1.86 9.26
CA ARG A 92 -3.24 -2.06 9.80
C ARG A 92 -4.18 -1.05 9.17
N ILE A 93 -5.35 -1.52 8.75
CA ILE A 93 -6.43 -0.67 8.26
C ILE A 93 -7.67 -0.84 9.14
N ARG A 94 -8.35 0.26 9.37
CA ARG A 94 -9.70 0.32 9.93
C ARG A 94 -10.58 1.10 8.95
N TYR A 95 -11.76 0.58 8.64
CA TYR A 95 -12.68 1.22 7.71
C TYR A 95 -14.13 0.85 8.05
N LYS A 96 -15.07 1.68 7.61
CA LYS A 96 -16.50 1.45 7.78
C LYS A 96 -17.12 0.85 6.52
N VAL A 97 -18.12 0.01 6.71
CA VAL A 97 -19.04 -0.43 5.66
C VAL A 97 -20.22 0.55 5.56
N GLU A 98 -21.06 0.40 4.55
CA GLU A 98 -22.20 1.29 4.30
C GLU A 98 -23.20 1.33 5.47
N ASP A 99 -23.49 0.19 6.08
CA ASP A 99 -24.37 0.07 7.26
C ASP A 99 -23.74 0.57 8.58
N GLY A 100 -22.53 1.13 8.52
CA GLY A 100 -21.87 1.76 9.67
C GLY A 100 -20.96 0.86 10.50
N ASP A 101 -21.01 -0.46 10.31
CA ASP A 101 -20.10 -1.40 10.96
C ASP A 101 -18.64 -1.07 10.63
N THR A 102 -17.75 -1.24 11.62
CA THR A 102 -16.32 -1.00 11.47
C THR A 102 -15.55 -2.32 11.35
N LEU A 103 -14.84 -2.47 10.24
CA LEU A 103 -13.94 -3.60 9.99
C LEU A 103 -12.48 -3.21 10.22
N LYS A 104 -11.66 -4.20 10.58
CA LYS A 104 -10.21 -4.06 10.75
C LYS A 104 -9.50 -5.18 10.02
N LYS A 105 -8.41 -4.87 9.33
CA LYS A 105 -7.52 -5.85 8.68
C LYS A 105 -6.07 -5.49 8.95
N SER A 106 -5.20 -6.48 8.93
CA SER A 106 -3.74 -6.30 9.04
C SER A 106 -3.06 -7.03 7.90
N PHE A 107 -2.10 -6.36 7.26
CA PHE A 107 -1.32 -6.87 6.14
C PHE A 107 0.15 -6.89 6.57
N PRO A 108 0.69 -8.06 6.98
CA PRO A 108 2.12 -8.21 7.12
C PRO A 108 2.75 -8.31 5.73
N HIS A 109 3.76 -7.50 5.47
CA HIS A 109 4.58 -7.51 4.28
C HIS A 109 6.00 -7.86 4.67
N ASP A 110 6.52 -8.90 4.03
CA ASP A 110 7.93 -9.23 4.05
C ASP A 110 8.55 -8.64 2.78
N LEU A 111 9.34 -7.58 2.93
CA LEU A 111 9.96 -6.87 1.83
C LEU A 111 11.20 -7.59 1.29
N ARG A 112 11.70 -8.64 1.97
CA ARG A 112 12.83 -9.47 1.50
C ARG A 112 12.52 -10.18 0.19
N ILE A 113 11.24 -10.44 -0.09
CA ILE A 113 10.81 -11.11 -1.33
C ILE A 113 11.19 -10.32 -2.60
N TYR A 114 11.54 -9.05 -2.47
CA TYR A 114 11.94 -8.19 -3.59
C TYR A 114 13.46 -8.04 -3.76
N GLU A 115 14.30 -8.55 -2.85
CA GLU A 115 15.74 -8.26 -2.84
C GLU A 115 16.51 -8.88 -4.02
N ASP A 116 16.14 -10.09 -4.42
CA ASP A 116 16.85 -10.85 -5.46
C ASP A 116 16.07 -10.94 -6.78
N LEU A 117 15.10 -10.04 -6.98
CA LEU A 117 14.32 -10.04 -8.22
C LEU A 117 15.19 -9.58 -9.39
N PRO A 118 15.17 -10.31 -10.53
CA PRO A 118 15.89 -9.89 -11.72
C PRO A 118 15.20 -8.67 -12.33
N LEU A 119 15.76 -7.48 -12.10
CA LEU A 119 15.30 -6.25 -12.72
C LEU A 119 15.80 -6.16 -14.17
N HIS A 120 14.94 -5.67 -15.06
CA HIS A 120 15.33 -5.32 -16.42
C HIS A 120 16.17 -4.04 -16.40
N SER A 121 17.45 -4.15 -16.04
CA SER A 121 18.42 -3.09 -16.27
C SER A 121 18.55 -2.86 -17.77
N SER A 122 17.78 -1.92 -18.31
CA SER A 122 18.13 -1.29 -19.58
C SER A 122 19.15 -0.18 -19.31
N ALA A 123 20.29 -0.54 -18.72
CA ALA A 123 21.49 0.25 -18.85
C ALA A 123 22.04 0.03 -20.26
N SER A 124 21.39 0.63 -21.27
CA SER A 124 22.07 0.90 -22.53
C SER A 124 23.13 1.94 -22.23
N SER A 125 24.38 1.48 -22.18
CA SER A 125 25.56 2.33 -22.23
C SER A 125 25.47 3.25 -23.44
N ILE A 126 25.42 4.56 -23.23
CA ILE A 126 25.92 5.58 -24.16
C ILE A 126 26.59 6.68 -23.33
#